data_AF-X1E5C7-F1
#
_entry.id   AF-X1E5C7-F1
#
_cell.length_a   1.000
_cell.length_b   1.000
_cell.length_c   1.000
_cell.angle_alpha   90.00
_cell.angle_beta   90.00
_cell.angle_gamma   90.00
#
_symmetry.space_group_name_H-M   'P 1'
#
loop_
_entity.id
_entity.type
_entity.pdbx_description
1 polymer ?
#
loop_
_entity_poly.entity_id
_entity_poly.type
_entity_poly.pdbx_seq_one_letter_code
_entity_poly.pdbx_strand_id
1 'polypeptide(L)'
;LICIGSLDPNKPDEPPMILIGEDEEAVLRTFLDYYETSGYNKIIGYNVSFDLRYLYGLAMKYRVPSPRLFASDIYDVANVMKQVKEEYVYGYNKPGKLDEWAQYLLGTHKTLTYPQMLLAWKDKEYDLLREYNKQDLKITHDLWVLQHLAKGEVELGEETNPVSPMSEHEEGFEKKQCSTCLAENAVPKGLTEWKCTLCGAANDSSAVTL
;
A
#
# COMPACT_ATOMS: atom_id res chain seq x y z
N LEU A 1 20.16 1.00 13.85
CA LEU A 1 18.79 0.45 13.75
C LEU A 1 17.99 1.00 14.93
N ILE A 2 17.01 1.87 14.66
CA ILE A 2 16.17 2.48 15.72
C ILE A 2 14.77 1.85 15.76
N CYS A 3 14.29 1.36 14.61
CA CYS A 3 12.99 0.76 14.42
C CYS A 3 13.09 -0.31 13.34
N ILE A 4 12.41 -1.44 13.54
CA ILE A 4 12.18 -2.47 12.52
C ILE A 4 10.80 -3.08 12.75
N GLY A 5 10.09 -3.35 11.67
CA GLY A 5 8.77 -3.96 11.74
C GLY A 5 8.61 -5.07 10.71
N SER A 6 7.66 -5.95 10.98
CA SER A 6 7.31 -7.10 10.15
C SER A 6 5.79 -7.30 10.16
N LEU A 7 5.24 -7.57 8.99
CA LEU A 7 3.83 -7.89 8.78
C LEU A 7 3.75 -9.22 8.00
N ASP A 8 2.88 -10.14 8.42
CA ASP A 8 2.61 -11.39 7.69
C ASP A 8 1.49 -11.14 6.67
N PRO A 9 1.77 -11.21 5.35
CA PRO A 9 0.74 -10.97 4.33
C PRO A 9 -0.35 -12.03 4.32
N ASN A 10 -0.13 -13.22 4.91
CA ASN A 10 -1.15 -14.27 5.02
C ASN A 10 -2.11 -14.01 6.19
N LYS A 11 -1.78 -13.04 7.04
CA LYS A 11 -2.55 -12.69 8.24
C LYS A 11 -2.62 -11.16 8.37
N PRO A 12 -3.19 -10.46 7.37
CA PRO A 12 -3.15 -9.00 7.32
C PRO A 12 -3.91 -8.33 8.48
N ASP A 13 -4.84 -9.05 9.11
CA ASP A 13 -5.60 -8.58 10.28
C ASP A 13 -4.82 -8.71 11.61
N GLU A 14 -3.74 -9.50 11.65
CA GLU A 14 -2.87 -9.56 12.82
C GLU A 14 -2.03 -8.28 12.90
N PRO A 15 -1.88 -7.68 14.10
CA PRO A 15 -1.09 -6.47 14.25
C PRO A 15 0.37 -6.74 13.87
N PRO A 16 1.03 -5.83 13.12
CA PRO A 16 2.44 -6.00 12.77
C PRO A 16 3.31 -6.01 14.02
N MET A 17 4.35 -6.83 13.99
CA MET A 17 5.42 -6.76 14.98
C MET A 17 6.26 -5.52 14.70
N ILE A 18 6.48 -4.68 15.71
CA ILE A 18 7.34 -3.50 15.60
C ILE A 18 8.23 -3.42 16.83
N LEU A 19 9.53 -3.34 16.60
CA LEU A 19 10.56 -3.16 17.61
C LEU A 19 11.15 -1.76 17.47
N ILE A 20 11.14 -1.01 18.56
CA ILE A 20 11.77 0.29 18.69
C ILE A 20 12.64 0.25 19.94
N GLY A 21 13.89 0.71 19.85
CA GLY A 21 14.79 0.68 20.99
C GLY A 21 16.04 1.53 20.80
N GLU A 22 16.55 2.06 21.90
CA GLU A 22 17.77 2.88 21.95
C GLU A 22 19.04 2.03 21.87
N ASP A 23 18.96 0.75 22.26
CA ASP A 23 20.04 -0.22 22.09
C ASP A 23 19.90 -0.95 20.75
N GLU A 24 20.73 -0.53 19.78
CA GLU A 24 20.78 -1.11 18.44
C GLU A 24 21.02 -2.63 18.45
N GLU A 25 21.88 -3.14 19.34
CA GLU A 25 22.19 -4.56 19.42
C GLU A 25 21.00 -5.34 19.97
N ALA A 26 20.33 -4.83 21.00
CA ALA A 26 19.15 -5.47 21.58
C ALA A 26 17.99 -5.55 20.58
N VAL A 27 17.74 -4.47 19.82
CA VAL A 27 16.71 -4.46 18.77
C VAL A 27 17.04 -5.46 17.67
N LEU A 28 18.30 -5.49 17.21
CA LEU A 28 18.76 -6.44 16.22
C LEU A 28 18.57 -7.89 16.69
N ARG A 29 19.07 -8.25 17.88
CA ARG A 29 18.97 -9.60 18.43
C ARG A 29 17.52 -10.06 18.53
N THR A 30 16.66 -9.21 19.08
CA THR A 30 15.23 -9.51 19.22
C THR A 30 14.58 -9.76 17.85
N PHE A 31 14.93 -8.96 16.84
CA PHE A 31 14.42 -9.15 15.48
C PHE A 31 14.92 -10.44 14.83
N LEU A 32 16.22 -10.73 14.93
CA LEU A 32 16.81 -11.93 14.33
C LEU A 32 16.27 -13.20 15.00
N ASP A 33 16.14 -13.22 16.34
CA ASP A 33 15.56 -14.34 17.07
C ASP A 33 14.08 -14.57 16.68
N TYR A 34 13.31 -13.49 16.52
CA TYR A 34 11.95 -13.56 15.97
C TYR A 34 11.93 -14.22 14.59
N TYR A 35 12.80 -13.79 13.67
CA TYR A 35 12.83 -14.34 12.31
C TYR A 35 13.27 -15.81 12.26
N GLU A 36 14.25 -16.18 13.08
CA GLU A 36 14.73 -17.57 13.20
C GLU A 36 13.70 -18.51 13.83
N THR A 37 12.69 -17.98 14.54
CA THR A 37 11.63 -18.78 15.17
C THR A 37 10.29 -18.76 14.42
N SER A 38 10.06 -17.79 13.54
CA SER A 38 8.79 -17.65 12.82
C SER A 38 8.55 -18.67 11.71
N GLY A 39 9.62 -19.29 11.20
CA GLY A 39 9.55 -20.21 10.04
C GLY A 39 9.44 -19.50 8.69
N TYR A 40 9.55 -18.17 8.64
CA TYR A 40 9.53 -17.42 7.38
C TYR A 40 10.76 -17.73 6.52
N ASN A 41 10.55 -17.83 5.21
CA ASN A 41 11.58 -18.13 4.21
C ASN A 41 11.57 -17.16 3.02
N LYS A 42 10.68 -16.16 3.03
CA LYS A 42 10.56 -15.13 2.01
C LYS A 42 10.44 -13.76 2.66
N ILE A 43 11.11 -12.77 2.10
CA ILE A 43 11.10 -11.37 2.55
C ILE A 43 10.47 -10.54 1.44
N ILE A 44 9.36 -9.88 1.77
CA ILE A 44 8.70 -8.92 0.89
C ILE A 44 8.96 -7.54 1.46
N GLY A 45 9.43 -6.61 0.63
CA GLY A 45 9.66 -5.23 1.07
C GLY A 45 9.93 -4.29 -0.09
N TYR A 46 10.14 -3.01 0.22
CA TYR A 46 10.43 -1.99 -0.78
C TYR A 46 11.92 -1.61 -0.73
N ASN A 47 12.67 -1.93 -1.80
CA ASN A 47 14.12 -1.73 -1.87
C ASN A 47 14.89 -2.57 -0.82
N VAL A 48 14.48 -3.84 -0.65
CA VAL A 48 14.94 -4.79 0.38
C VAL A 48 16.46 -4.95 0.40
N SER A 49 17.12 -4.76 -0.75
CA SER A 49 18.58 -4.81 -0.84
C SER A 49 19.28 -3.81 0.09
N PHE A 50 18.68 -2.65 0.34
CA PHE A 50 19.18 -1.67 1.29
C PHE A 50 19.08 -2.18 2.73
N ASP A 51 17.91 -2.67 3.12
CA ASP A 51 17.62 -3.17 4.46
C ASP A 51 18.50 -4.37 4.81
N LEU A 52 18.58 -5.37 3.91
CA LEU A 52 19.38 -6.56 4.13
C LEU A 52 20.87 -6.26 4.19
N ARG A 53 21.39 -5.36 3.34
CA ARG A 53 22.80 -4.95 3.43
C ARG A 53 23.10 -4.29 4.77
N TYR A 54 22.18 -3.45 5.26
CA TYR A 54 22.33 -2.80 6.56
C TYR A 54 22.28 -3.82 7.71
N LEU A 55 21.28 -4.70 7.72
CA LEU A 55 21.14 -5.78 8.71
C LEU A 55 22.32 -6.75 8.70
N TYR A 56 22.82 -7.13 7.53
CA TYR A 56 24.01 -7.98 7.40
C TYR A 56 25.25 -7.32 8.00
N GLY A 57 25.42 -6.01 7.76
CA GLY A 57 26.47 -5.21 8.40
C GLY A 57 26.38 -5.22 9.93
N LEU A 58 25.17 -5.05 10.47
CA LEU A 58 24.92 -5.09 11.92
C LEU A 58 25.13 -6.50 12.50
N ALA A 59 24.66 -7.54 11.82
CA ALA A 59 24.87 -8.94 12.21
C ALA A 59 26.37 -9.27 12.30
N MET A 60 27.17 -8.80 11.33
CA MET A 60 28.64 -8.93 11.39
C MET A 60 29.24 -8.12 12.55
N LYS A 61 28.83 -6.86 12.73
CA LYS A 61 29.32 -5.98 13.81
C LYS A 61 29.13 -6.60 15.19
N TYR A 62 27.95 -7.15 15.46
CA TYR A 62 27.56 -7.72 16.76
C TYR A 62 27.74 -9.23 16.85
N ARG A 63 28.24 -9.88 15.79
CA ARG A 63 28.47 -11.34 15.71
C ARG A 63 27.21 -12.14 16.02
N VAL A 64 26.08 -11.73 15.47
CA VAL A 64 24.78 -12.40 15.64
C VAL A 64 24.46 -13.19 14.37
N PRO A 65 24.44 -14.53 14.40
CA PRO A 65 24.08 -15.32 13.23
C PRO A 65 22.58 -15.25 12.96
N SER A 66 22.20 -15.18 11.69
CA SER A 66 20.82 -15.39 11.25
C SER A 66 20.81 -16.04 9.86
N PRO A 67 21.15 -17.33 9.79
CA PRO A 67 21.30 -18.03 8.51
C PRO A 67 19.99 -18.06 7.71
N ARG A 68 18.82 -18.11 8.37
CA ARG A 68 17.55 -18.15 7.65
C ARG A 68 17.27 -16.82 6.98
N LEU A 69 17.40 -15.70 7.70
CA LEU A 69 17.17 -14.37 7.14
C LEU A 69 17.98 -14.12 5.87
N PHE A 70 19.27 -14.49 5.88
CA PHE A 70 20.16 -14.25 4.74
C PHE A 70 20.08 -15.33 3.65
N ALA A 71 19.36 -16.42 3.88
CA ALA A 71 19.06 -17.45 2.89
C ALA A 71 17.65 -17.32 2.29
N SER A 72 16.80 -16.45 2.86
CA SER A 72 15.42 -16.27 2.41
C SER A 72 15.31 -15.70 1.01
N ASP A 73 14.27 -16.12 0.28
CA ASP A 73 13.90 -15.54 -0.99
C ASP A 73 13.48 -14.08 -0.81
N ILE A 74 13.74 -13.25 -1.83
CA ILE A 74 13.45 -11.82 -1.77
C ILE A 74 12.45 -11.47 -2.86
N TYR A 75 11.35 -10.82 -2.47
CA TYR A 75 10.47 -10.10 -3.38
C TYR A 75 10.61 -8.61 -3.11
N ASP A 76 11.38 -7.93 -3.96
CA ASP A 76 11.59 -6.48 -3.86
C ASP A 76 10.53 -5.75 -4.69
N VAL A 77 9.55 -5.15 -4.00
CA VAL A 77 8.46 -4.38 -4.60
C VAL A 77 9.01 -3.26 -5.47
N ALA A 78 10.09 -2.58 -5.06
CA ALA A 78 10.68 -1.48 -5.82
C ALA A 78 11.27 -1.96 -7.16
N ASN A 79 11.90 -3.14 -7.14
CA ASN A 79 12.43 -3.76 -8.36
C ASN A 79 11.30 -4.15 -9.33
N VAL A 80 10.21 -4.72 -8.82
CA VAL A 80 9.04 -5.03 -9.64
C VAL A 80 8.36 -3.76 -10.17
N MET A 81 8.24 -2.69 -9.38
CA MET A 81 7.71 -1.41 -9.87
C MET A 81 8.58 -0.80 -10.98
N LYS A 82 9.90 -1.02 -10.94
CA LYS A 82 10.84 -0.51 -11.94
C LYS A 82 10.70 -1.21 -13.30
N GLN A 83 10.51 -2.52 -13.31
CA GLN A 83 10.69 -3.34 -14.52
C GLN A 83 9.63 -4.42 -14.75
N VAL A 84 8.60 -4.48 -13.89
CA VAL A 84 7.46 -5.42 -13.94
C VAL A 84 7.83 -6.89 -13.70
N LYS A 85 9.13 -7.23 -13.74
CA LYS A 85 9.68 -8.56 -13.50
C LYS A 85 10.43 -8.62 -12.17
N GLU A 86 10.31 -9.76 -11.49
CA GLU A 86 11.06 -10.05 -10.26
C GLU A 86 12.54 -10.26 -10.55
N GLU A 87 12.86 -10.98 -11.62
CA GLU A 87 14.23 -11.15 -12.09
C GLU A 87 14.84 -9.80 -12.48
N TYR A 88 16.09 -9.57 -12.09
CA TYR A 88 16.80 -8.35 -12.41
C TYR A 88 16.97 -8.19 -13.93
N VAL A 89 16.39 -7.12 -14.48
CA VAL A 89 16.57 -6.73 -15.87
C VAL A 89 17.33 -5.41 -15.90
N TYR A 90 18.48 -5.39 -16.57
CA TYR A 90 19.27 -4.17 -16.67
C TYR A 90 18.47 -3.05 -17.35
N GLY A 91 18.44 -1.87 -16.73
CA GLY A 91 17.74 -0.71 -17.26
C GLY A 91 18.00 0.56 -16.46
N TYR A 92 17.88 1.71 -17.14
CA TYR A 92 18.10 3.05 -16.56
C TYR A 92 16.88 3.61 -15.82
N ASN A 93 15.75 2.92 -15.84
CA ASN A 93 14.56 3.34 -15.11
C ASN A 93 14.83 3.39 -13.62
N LYS A 94 14.34 4.45 -12.97
CA LYS A 94 14.37 4.57 -11.52
C LYS A 94 13.11 3.91 -10.95
N PRO A 95 13.21 3.16 -9.85
CA PRO A 95 12.06 2.50 -9.25
C PRO A 95 11.04 3.46 -8.64
N GLY A 96 11.33 4.76 -8.48
CA GLY A 96 10.51 5.68 -7.68
C GLY A 96 10.67 5.45 -6.17
N LYS A 97 10.14 6.35 -5.35
CA LYS A 97 10.08 6.20 -3.89
C LYS A 97 8.78 5.54 -3.48
N LEU A 98 8.79 4.88 -2.31
CA LEU A 98 7.59 4.29 -1.72
C LEU A 98 6.43 5.30 -1.61
N ASP A 99 6.72 6.51 -1.14
CA ASP A 99 5.73 7.59 -0.97
C ASP A 99 5.16 8.10 -2.32
N GLU A 100 5.98 8.13 -3.38
CA GLU A 100 5.52 8.53 -4.71
C GLU A 100 4.51 7.53 -5.28
N TRP A 101 4.76 6.23 -5.09
CA TRP A 101 3.81 5.19 -5.50
C TRP A 101 2.58 5.11 -4.59
N ALA A 102 2.75 5.32 -3.28
CA ALA A 102 1.63 5.41 -2.35
C ALA A 102 0.64 6.50 -2.77
N GLN A 103 1.18 7.68 -3.11
CA GLN A 103 0.36 8.80 -3.57
C GLN A 103 -0.35 8.45 -4.88
N TYR A 104 0.40 7.93 -5.85
CA TYR A 104 -0.10 7.69 -7.19
C TYR A 104 -1.16 6.58 -7.26
N LEU A 105 -0.93 5.47 -6.56
CA LEU A 105 -1.77 4.26 -6.67
C LEU A 105 -2.77 4.09 -5.53
N LEU A 106 -2.44 4.54 -4.33
CA LEU A 106 -3.28 4.34 -3.14
C LEU A 106 -3.98 5.63 -2.70
N GLY A 107 -3.61 6.79 -3.26
CA GLY A 107 -4.10 8.08 -2.80
C GLY A 107 -3.67 8.40 -1.35
N THR A 108 -2.60 7.77 -0.86
CA THR A 108 -2.09 7.95 0.51
C THR A 108 -0.66 8.47 0.51
N HIS A 109 -0.20 8.95 1.66
CA HIS A 109 1.14 9.50 1.84
C HIS A 109 1.73 9.06 3.16
N LYS A 110 3.06 8.99 3.23
CA LYS A 110 3.77 8.80 4.49
C LYS A 110 3.45 9.93 5.47
N THR A 111 3.21 9.57 6.73
CA THR A 111 2.90 10.52 7.80
C THR A 111 4.08 11.42 8.15
N LEU A 112 5.31 10.95 7.93
CA LEU A 112 6.53 11.69 8.24
C LEU A 112 7.51 11.69 7.06
N THR A 113 8.16 12.83 6.86
CA THR A 113 9.39 12.91 6.09
C THR A 113 10.57 12.36 6.91
N TYR A 114 11.68 12.02 6.24
CA TYR A 114 12.87 11.52 6.91
C TYR A 114 13.42 12.48 8.01
N PRO A 115 13.51 13.81 7.79
CA PRO A 115 13.90 14.73 8.86
C PRO A 115 12.94 14.74 10.06
N GLN A 116 11.63 14.67 9.82
CA GLN A 116 10.63 14.62 10.89
C GLN A 116 10.72 13.32 11.70
N MET A 117 10.97 12.19 11.03
CA MET A 117 11.21 10.91 11.70
C MET A 117 12.43 10.97 12.62
N LEU A 118 13.53 11.60 12.19
CA LEU A 118 14.72 11.77 13.04
C LEU A 118 14.48 12.70 14.23
N LEU A 119 13.65 13.74 14.06
CA LEU A 119 13.24 14.60 15.16
C LEU A 119 12.37 13.84 16.17
N ALA A 120 11.37 13.09 15.69
CA ALA A 120 10.54 12.23 16.53
C ALA A 120 11.38 11.22 17.34
N TRP A 121 12.42 10.64 16.72
CA TRP A 121 13.37 9.80 17.43
C TRP A 121 14.12 10.54 18.54
N LYS A 122 14.65 11.73 18.22
CA LYS A 122 15.36 12.57 19.20
C LYS A 122 14.47 12.95 20.38
N ASP A 123 13.21 13.24 20.11
CA ASP A 123 12.21 13.67 21.09
C ASP A 123 11.53 12.49 21.80
N LYS A 124 11.95 11.25 21.49
CA LYS A 124 11.43 9.99 22.06
C LYS A 124 9.93 9.77 21.84
N GLU A 125 9.42 10.27 20.72
CA GLU A 125 8.04 10.09 20.26
C GLU A 125 7.84 8.67 19.68
N TYR A 126 7.97 7.65 20.52
CA TYR A 126 8.00 6.24 20.07
C TYR A 126 6.67 5.75 19.48
N ASP A 127 5.54 6.26 19.95
CA ASP A 127 4.23 5.91 19.39
C ASP A 127 4.08 6.48 17.97
N LEU A 128 4.55 7.71 17.74
CA LEU A 128 4.57 8.31 16.41
C LEU A 128 5.46 7.51 15.44
N LEU A 129 6.64 7.07 15.88
CA LEU A 129 7.52 6.21 15.10
C LEU A 129 6.92 4.84 14.81
N ARG A 130 6.17 4.29 15.77
CA ARG A 130 5.45 3.03 15.60
C ARG A 130 4.40 3.16 14.52
N GLU A 131 3.55 4.18 14.59
CA GLU A 131 2.52 4.42 13.57
C GLU A 131 3.11 4.72 12.20
N TYR A 132 4.22 5.48 12.14
CA TYR A 132 4.97 5.68 10.90
C TYR A 132 5.44 4.36 10.28
N ASN A 133 6.04 3.47 11.09
CA ASN A 133 6.53 2.19 10.59
C ASN A 133 5.39 1.23 10.21
N LYS A 134 4.27 1.21 10.97
CA LYS A 134 3.05 0.47 10.57
C LYS A 134 2.55 0.93 9.20
N GLN A 135 2.53 2.23 8.96
CA GLN A 135 2.06 2.79 7.70
C GLN A 135 2.98 2.37 6.55
N ASP A 136 4.30 2.41 6.73
CA ASP A 136 5.26 1.95 5.71
C ASP A 136 5.06 0.47 5.37
N LEU A 137 4.83 -0.38 6.37
CA LEU A 137 4.49 -1.80 6.17
C LEU A 137 3.17 -1.95 5.40
N LYS A 138 2.13 -1.21 5.79
CA LYS A 138 0.83 -1.24 5.12
C LYS A 138 0.92 -0.82 3.66
N ILE A 139 1.57 0.32 3.37
CA ILE A 139 1.76 0.80 2.00
C ILE A 139 2.49 -0.26 1.18
N THR A 140 3.56 -0.84 1.73
CA THR A 140 4.35 -1.87 1.03
C THR A 140 3.50 -3.11 0.73
N HIS A 141 2.70 -3.56 1.69
CA HIS A 141 1.75 -4.66 1.52
C HIS A 141 0.70 -4.35 0.45
N ASP A 142 0.07 -3.17 0.52
CA ASP A 142 -0.98 -2.78 -0.43
C ASP A 142 -0.44 -2.68 -1.86
N LEU A 143 0.78 -2.14 -2.04
CA LEU A 143 1.45 -2.14 -3.34
C LEU A 143 1.76 -3.55 -3.83
N TRP A 144 2.19 -4.45 -2.94
CA TRP A 144 2.42 -5.85 -3.26
C TRP A 144 1.13 -6.54 -3.71
N VAL A 145 0.01 -6.35 -3.01
CA VAL A 145 -1.31 -6.87 -3.41
C VAL A 145 -1.73 -6.31 -4.78
N LEU A 146 -1.59 -5.01 -5.01
CA LEU A 146 -1.92 -4.39 -6.30
C LEU A 146 -1.08 -4.96 -7.45
N GLN A 147 0.20 -5.28 -7.23
CA GLN A 147 1.02 -5.94 -8.24
C GLN A 147 0.48 -7.33 -8.60
N HIS A 148 0.07 -8.12 -7.61
CA HIS A 148 -0.46 -9.46 -7.84
C HIS A 148 -1.84 -9.41 -8.50
N LEU A 149 -2.67 -8.44 -8.12
CA LEU A 149 -3.93 -8.15 -8.80
C LEU A 149 -3.70 -7.79 -10.28
N ALA A 150 -2.76 -6.88 -10.57
CA ALA A 150 -2.43 -6.48 -11.93
C ALA A 150 -1.87 -7.62 -12.79
N LYS A 151 -1.24 -8.62 -12.16
CA LYS A 151 -0.76 -9.85 -12.81
C LYS A 151 -1.84 -10.93 -12.94
N GLY A 152 -3.02 -10.74 -12.34
CA GLY A 152 -4.10 -11.74 -12.30
C GLY A 152 -3.83 -12.90 -11.34
N GLU A 153 -2.96 -12.71 -10.36
CA GLU A 153 -2.56 -13.73 -9.37
C GLU A 153 -3.46 -13.70 -8.12
N VAL A 154 -4.19 -12.61 -7.91
CA VAL A 154 -5.15 -12.43 -6.82
C VAL A 154 -6.45 -11.90 -7.40
N GLU A 155 -7.57 -12.50 -7.01
CA GLU A 155 -8.90 -11.94 -7.23
C GLU A 155 -9.25 -11.07 -6.02
N LEU A 156 -9.66 -9.81 -6.27
CA LEU A 156 -10.36 -9.08 -5.23
C LEU A 156 -11.65 -9.85 -4.97
N GLY A 157 -11.86 -10.28 -3.72
CA GLY A 157 -13.16 -10.82 -3.32
C GLY A 157 -14.25 -9.84 -3.77
N GLU A 158 -15.40 -10.35 -4.19
CA GLU A 158 -16.55 -9.51 -4.49
C GLU A 158 -16.69 -8.50 -3.35
N GLU A 159 -16.63 -7.21 -3.67
CA GLU A 159 -17.10 -6.20 -2.74
C GLU A 159 -18.53 -6.63 -2.43
N THR A 160 -18.74 -7.24 -1.26
CA THR A 160 -20.04 -7.13 -0.62
C THR A 160 -20.14 -5.63 -0.41
N ASN A 161 -20.78 -4.96 -1.37
CA ASN A 161 -21.25 -3.59 -1.20
C ASN A 161 -21.69 -3.53 0.26
N PRO A 162 -21.16 -2.62 1.08
CA PRO A 162 -21.73 -2.43 2.39
C PRO A 162 -23.22 -2.32 2.12
N VAL A 163 -23.99 -3.23 2.73
CA VAL A 163 -25.44 -3.09 2.77
C VAL A 163 -25.63 -1.81 3.57
N SER A 164 -25.54 -0.68 2.87
CA SER A 164 -26.21 0.54 3.25
C SER A 164 -27.60 0.05 3.62
N PRO A 165 -28.10 0.38 4.82
CA PRO A 165 -29.51 0.26 5.04
C PRO A 165 -30.14 1.24 4.04
N MET A 166 -30.40 0.76 2.83
CA MET A 166 -31.32 1.37 1.90
C MET A 166 -32.66 1.28 2.60
N SER A 167 -32.96 2.34 3.34
CA SER A 167 -34.32 2.78 3.51
C SER A 167 -34.98 2.72 2.14
N GLU A 168 -35.96 1.84 2.02
CA GLU A 168 -36.89 1.75 0.90
C GLU A 168 -37.42 3.14 0.56
N HIS A 169 -36.91 3.76 -0.51
CA HIS A 169 -37.56 4.86 -1.23
C HIS A 169 -36.99 4.95 -2.66
N GLU A 170 -37.19 3.88 -3.45
CA GLU A 170 -37.08 3.97 -4.91
C GLU A 170 -38.38 4.49 -5.52
N GLU A 171 -38.60 5.81 -5.51
CA GLU A 171 -39.56 6.41 -6.44
C GLU A 171 -39.07 7.80 -6.87
N GLY A 172 -38.51 7.92 -8.08
CA GLY A 172 -38.40 9.24 -8.70
C GLY A 172 -37.35 9.48 -9.76
N PHE A 173 -36.44 8.56 -10.10
CA PHE A 173 -35.38 8.81 -11.08
C PHE A 173 -35.50 7.92 -12.33
N GLU A 174 -35.03 8.43 -13.46
CA GLU A 174 -34.86 7.74 -14.75
C GLU A 174 -33.41 7.86 -15.24
N LYS A 175 -32.94 6.89 -16.02
CA LYS A 175 -31.59 6.93 -16.59
C LYS A 175 -31.63 7.67 -17.93
N LYS A 176 -30.79 8.70 -18.08
CA LYS A 176 -30.61 9.46 -19.32
C LYS A 176 -29.14 9.56 -19.70
N GLN A 177 -28.87 9.50 -20.99
CA GLN A 177 -27.51 9.62 -21.52
C GLN A 177 -27.16 11.07 -21.84
N CYS A 178 -25.97 11.52 -21.47
CA CYS A 178 -25.52 12.87 -21.78
C CYS A 178 -25.21 13.01 -23.28
N SER A 179 -25.78 14.02 -23.93
CA SER A 179 -25.56 14.34 -25.35
C SER A 179 -24.11 14.73 -25.69
N THR A 180 -23.33 15.20 -24.71
CA THR A 180 -21.96 15.70 -24.91
C THR A 180 -20.90 14.62 -24.65
N CYS A 181 -20.98 13.93 -23.51
CA CYS A 181 -19.95 12.99 -23.07
C CYS A 181 -20.41 11.52 -23.07
N LEU A 182 -21.67 11.26 -23.43
CA LEU A 182 -22.27 9.92 -23.52
C LEU A 182 -22.39 9.15 -22.20
N ALA A 183 -22.08 9.77 -21.06
CA ALA A 183 -22.24 9.13 -19.76
C ALA A 183 -23.72 9.00 -19.34
N GLU A 184 -24.07 7.89 -18.68
CA GLU A 184 -25.38 7.69 -18.08
C GLU A 184 -25.51 8.46 -16.77
N ASN A 185 -26.65 9.13 -16.58
CA ASN A 185 -26.96 9.91 -15.39
C ASN A 185 -28.35 9.52 -14.87
N ALA A 186 -28.51 9.46 -13.55
CA ALA A 186 -29.81 9.34 -12.90
C ALA A 186 -30.43 10.74 -12.78
N VAL A 187 -31.55 10.96 -13.48
CA VAL A 187 -32.24 12.26 -13.55
C VAL A 187 -33.63 12.11 -12.93
N PRO A 188 -34.13 13.06 -12.13
CA PRO A 188 -35.50 13.02 -11.64
C PRO A 188 -36.52 12.92 -12.78
N LYS A 189 -37.49 12.01 -12.66
CA LYS A 189 -38.59 11.83 -13.61
C LYS A 189 -39.34 13.15 -13.79
N GLY A 190 -39.54 13.55 -15.05
CA GLY A 190 -40.24 14.78 -15.41
C GLY A 190 -39.36 16.03 -15.46
N LEU A 191 -38.07 15.94 -15.16
CA LEU A 191 -37.13 17.04 -15.33
C LEU A 191 -36.78 17.18 -16.83
N THR A 192 -37.13 18.32 -17.43
CA THR A 192 -36.83 18.62 -18.83
C THR A 192 -35.36 18.99 -19.03
N GLU A 193 -34.80 19.78 -18.12
CA GLU A 193 -33.40 20.23 -18.16
C GLU A 193 -32.58 19.63 -17.01
N TRP A 194 -31.42 19.06 -17.31
CA TRP A 194 -30.52 18.49 -16.31
C TRP A 194 -29.05 18.71 -16.65
N LYS A 195 -28.18 18.72 -15.64
CA LYS A 195 -26.72 18.84 -15.83
C LYS A 195 -26.05 17.49 -15.67
N CYS A 196 -25.14 17.19 -16.60
CA CYS A 196 -24.32 15.99 -16.49
C CYS A 196 -23.43 16.06 -15.26
N THR A 197 -23.46 15.03 -14.44
CA THR A 197 -22.65 14.92 -13.21
C THR A 197 -21.15 14.80 -13.51
N LEU A 198 -20.79 14.32 -14.71
CA LEU A 198 -19.41 14.11 -15.12
C LEU A 198 -18.80 15.32 -15.85
N CYS A 199 -19.50 15.90 -16.83
CA CYS A 199 -18.95 16.99 -17.66
C CYS A 199 -19.59 18.36 -17.43
N GLY A 200 -20.64 18.45 -16.61
CA GLY A 200 -21.33 19.71 -16.31
C GLY A 200 -22.20 20.28 -17.45
N ALA A 201 -22.24 19.64 -18.62
CA ALA A 201 -23.06 20.08 -19.75
C ALA A 201 -24.55 20.05 -19.41
N ALA A 202 -25.30 21.07 -19.84
CA ALA A 202 -26.74 21.09 -19.78
C ALA A 202 -27.32 20.19 -20.89
N ASN A 203 -28.29 19.35 -20.54
CA ASN A 203 -28.98 18.44 -21.43
C ASN A 203 -30.49 18.70 -21.35
N ASP A 204 -31.16 18.67 -22.50
CA ASP A 204 -32.62 18.77 -22.60
C ASP A 204 -33.20 17.42 -23.02
N SER A 205 -34.23 17.00 -22.30
CA SER A 205 -34.97 15.75 -22.48
C SER A 205 -35.92 15.78 -23.67
N SER A 206 -36.10 16.94 -24.30
CA SER A 206 -37.00 17.15 -25.45
C SER A 206 -36.42 16.66 -26.78
N ALA A 207 -35.17 16.19 -26.81
CA ALA A 207 -34.50 15.73 -28.03
C ALA A 207 -33.91 14.33 -27.84
N VAL A 208 -34.61 13.31 -28.35
CA VAL A 208 -34.12 12.22 -29.22
C VAL A 208 -35.19 11.11 -29.19
N THR A 209 -36.07 11.13 -30.20
CA THR A 209 -36.77 9.95 -30.69
C THR A 209 -35.95 9.45 -31.87
N LEU A 210 -35.25 8.34 -31.72
CA LEU A 210 -34.77 7.49 -32.82
C LEU A 210 -34.95 6.03 -32.41
#